data_AF-A0A7K3KPQ2-F1
#
_entry.id   AF-A0A7K3KPQ2-F1
#
_cell.length_a   1.000
_cell.length_b   1.000
_cell.length_c   1.000
_cell.angle_alpha   90.00
_cell.angle_beta   90.00
_cell.angle_gamma   90.00
#
_symmetry.space_group_name_H-M   'P 1'
#
loop_
_entity.id
_entity.type
_entity.pdbx_description
1 polymer ?
#
loop_
_entity_poly.entity_id
_entity_poly.type
_entity_poly.pdbx_seq_one_letter_code
_entity_poly.pdbx_strand_id
1 'polypeptide(L)' 'MGIKVYKPTTNGRRNMTGSDFAEITTSTPEKSLLVSLSKTAGRNN' A
#
# COMPACT_ATOMS: atom_id res chain seq x y z
N MET A 1 8.00 5.71 10.68
CA MET A 1 6.69 5.51 9.99
C MET A 1 5.53 5.67 10.96
N GLY A 2 4.70 6.72 10.80
CA GLY A 2 3.53 6.96 11.66
C GLY A 2 2.27 6.21 11.23
N ILE A 3 1.30 6.07 12.15
CA ILE A 3 -0.04 5.53 11.87
C ILE A 3 -1.03 6.70 11.77
N LYS A 4 -1.67 6.83 10.61
CA LYS A 4 -2.76 7.78 10.36
C LYS A 4 -4.11 7.14 10.66
N VAL A 5 -4.81 7.66 11.66
CA VAL A 5 -6.19 7.28 11.97
C VAL A 5 -7.13 8.15 11.13
N TYR A 6 -8.04 7.52 10.38
CA TYR A 6 -8.97 8.25 9.52
C TYR A 6 -10.22 8.70 10.29
N LYS A 7 -10.75 9.89 9.97
CA LYS A 7 -12.05 10.34 10.49
C LYS A 7 -13.15 9.38 10.01
N PRO A 8 -14.14 9.04 10.87
CA PRO A 8 -15.20 8.08 10.56
C PRO A 8 -16.31 8.69 9.70
N THR A 9 -15.98 9.20 8.51
CA THR A 9 -16.96 9.83 7.59
C THR A 9 -17.83 8.82 6.85
N THR A 10 -17.41 7.55 6.80
CA THR A 10 -18.19 6.41 6.28
C THR A 10 -18.01 5.19 7.17
N ASN A 11 -18.92 4.22 7.08
CA ASN A 11 -18.87 3.00 7.90
C ASN A 11 -17.55 2.23 7.72
N GLY A 12 -17.05 2.12 6.48
CA GLY A 12 -15.78 1.44 6.19
C GLY A 12 -14.56 2.17 6.74
N ARG A 13 -14.64 3.49 6.98
CA ARG A 13 -13.51 4.27 7.51
C ARG A 13 -13.40 4.26 9.04
N ARG A 14 -14.42 3.77 9.77
CA ARG A 14 -14.49 3.89 11.24
C ARG A 14 -13.30 3.31 11.99
N ASN A 15 -12.81 2.14 11.56
CA ASN A 15 -11.67 1.46 12.17
C ASN A 15 -10.46 1.44 11.23
N MET A 16 -10.50 2.24 10.16
CA MET A 16 -9.44 2.25 9.17
C MET A 16 -8.25 3.05 9.69
N THR A 17 -7.08 2.45 9.58
CA THR A 17 -5.79 3.11 9.80
C THR A 17 -4.94 2.96 8.54
N GLY A 18 -3.98 3.85 8.34
CA GLY A 18 -3.03 3.76 7.24
C GLY A 18 -1.64 4.18 7.70
N SER A 19 -0.62 3.79 6.93
CA SER A 19 0.74 4.29 7.14
C SER A 19 0.85 5.74 6.67
N ASP A 20 1.62 6.54 7.38
CA ASP A 20 1.84 7.96 7.06
C ASP A 20 2.93 8.18 5.99
N PHE A 21 3.69 7.14 5.64
CA PHE A 21 4.70 7.16 4.56
C PHE A 21 5.73 8.29 4.61
N ALA A 22 5.91 8.95 5.77
CA ALA A 22 6.76 10.14 5.92
C ALA A 22 8.24 9.93 5.55
N GLU A 23 8.72 8.68 5.60
CA GLU A 23 10.09 8.31 5.24
C GLU A 23 10.26 7.95 3.76
N ILE A 24 9.16 7.80 3.00
CA ILE A 24 9.22 7.51 1.56
C ILE A 24 9.57 8.80 0.82
N THR A 25 10.79 8.87 0.29
CA THR A 25 11.32 10.05 -0.39
C THR A 25 10.92 10.15 -1.86
N THR A 26 10.60 9.04 -2.51
CA THR A 26 10.29 8.98 -3.94
C THR A 26 9.14 8.00 -4.19
N SER A 27 8.23 8.37 -5.10
CA SER A 27 7.06 7.56 -5.46
C SER A 27 7.30 6.60 -6.62
N THR A 28 8.35 6.83 -7.42
CA THR A 28 8.71 6.03 -8.59
C THR A 28 9.93 5.16 -8.32
N PRO A 29 9.84 3.83 -8.48
CA PRO A 29 10.99 2.96 -8.34
C PRO A 29 11.96 3.08 -9.53
N GLU A 30 13.19 2.63 -9.33
CA GLU A 30 14.22 2.54 -10.37
C GLU A 30 13.83 1.44 -11.37
N LYS A 31 13.80 1.78 -12.67
CA LYS A 31 13.17 0.92 -13.70
C LYS A 31 14.00 -0.32 -14.03
N SER A 32 15.32 -0.25 -13.95
CA SER A 32 16.19 -1.37 -14.34
C SER A 32 16.16 -2.52 -13.33
N LEU A 33 15.82 -2.23 -12.07
CA LEU A 33 15.68 -3.19 -10.98
C LEU A 33 14.27 -3.82 -10.87
N LEU A 34 13.34 -3.47 -11.77
CA LEU A 34 11.99 -4.04 -11.77
C LEU A 34 11.88 -5.32 -12.60
N VAL A 35 11.01 -6.22 -12.15
CA VAL A 35 10.58 -7.40 -12.90
C VAL A 35 9.06 -7.49 -12.92
N SER A 36 8.49 -8.13 -13.94
CA SER A 36 7.05 -8.38 -13.98
C SER A 36 6.67 -9.49 -12.99
N LEU A 37 5.63 -9.25 -12.18
CA LEU A 37 5.08 -10.23 -11.25
C LEU A 37 3.68 -10.63 -11.72
N SER A 38 3.54 -11.85 -12.23
CA SER A 38 2.24 -12.41 -12.59
C SER A 38 1.48 -12.87 -11.34
N LYS A 39 0.16 -12.64 -11.31
CA LYS A 39 -0.70 -13.10 -10.22
C LYS A 39 -1.18 -14.51 -10.52
N THR A 40 -0.91 -15.45 -9.63
CA THR A 40 -1.36 -16.85 -9.75
C THR A 40 -2.80 -17.07 -9.26
N ALA A 41 -3.37 -16.09 -8.54
CA ALA A 41 -4.72 -16.15 -7.97
C ALA A 41 -5.01 -17.44 -7.17
N GLY A 42 -3.98 -18.01 -6.53
CA GLY A 42 -4.09 -19.23 -5.72
C GLY A 42 -4.16 -20.53 -6.52
N ARG A 43 -3.91 -20.50 -7.84
CA ARG A 43 -3.86 -21.70 -8.69
C ARG A 43 -2.41 -22.17 -8.89
N ASN A 44 -2.24 -23.49 -8.96
CA ASN A 44 -0.99 -24.13 -9.36
C ASN A 44 -0.94 -24.38 -10.88
N ASN A 45 0.10 -25.11 -11.30
CA ASN A 45 0.53 -25.40 -12.67
C ASN A 45 -0.55 -25.92 -13.62
#